data_AF-A6GBR2-F1
#
_entry.id   AF-A6GBR2-F1
#
_cell.length_a   1.000
_cell.length_b   1.000
_cell.length_c   1.000
_cell.angle_alpha   90.00
_cell.angle_beta   90.00
_cell.angle_gamma   90.00
#
_symmetry.space_group_name_H-M   'P 1'
#
loop_
_entity.id
_entity.type
_entity.pdbx_description
1 polymer ?
#
loop_
_entity_poly.entity_id
_entity_poly.type
_entity_poly.pdbx_seq_one_letter_code
_entity_poly.pdbx_strand_id
1 'polypeptide(L)'
;MAGQARDAAERANGGAAVSAMDRAFTLSTDGDPDQLEVLAIAAHDAATALEKHGLLEDALMIWAYAITLDRRLGREAELLNARAAILALDTKFNRAKKASHEPGFTAVPTQSK
;
A
#
# COMPACT_ATOMS: atom_id res chain seq x y z
N MET A 1 16.93 -20.46 4.40
CA MET A 1 15.54 -20.88 4.68
C MET A 1 14.76 -19.87 5.53
N ALA A 2 15.37 -19.07 6.41
CA ALA A 2 14.64 -18.07 7.22
C ALA A 2 13.94 -16.95 6.41
N GLY A 3 14.48 -16.55 5.26
CA GLY A 3 13.89 -15.51 4.40
C GLY A 3 12.55 -15.92 3.77
N GLN A 4 12.46 -17.13 3.22
CA GLN A 4 11.22 -17.61 2.56
C GLN A 4 10.03 -17.75 3.52
N ALA A 5 10.27 -18.15 4.77
CA ALA A 5 9.23 -18.26 5.79
C ALA A 5 8.71 -16.88 6.22
N ARG A 6 9.61 -15.90 6.32
CA ARG A 6 9.27 -14.52 6.64
C ARG A 6 8.48 -13.86 5.51
N ASP A 7 8.92 -14.02 4.27
CA ASP A 7 8.22 -13.48 3.10
C ASP A 7 6.81 -14.08 2.95
N ALA A 8 6.66 -15.39 3.23
CA ALA A 8 5.35 -16.05 3.23
C ALA A 8 4.43 -15.55 4.35
N ALA A 9 4.97 -15.34 5.56
CA ALA A 9 4.21 -14.78 6.68
C ALA A 9 3.78 -13.33 6.42
N GLU A 10 4.67 -12.51 5.85
CA GLU A 10 4.35 -11.13 5.47
C GLU A 10 3.25 -11.10 4.39
N ARG A 11 3.27 -12.03 3.40
CA ARG A 11 2.21 -12.17 2.37
C ARG A 11 0.88 -12.60 2.94
N ALA A 12 0.89 -13.60 3.82
CA ALA A 12 -0.32 -14.04 4.51
C ALA A 12 -0.93 -12.88 5.34
N ASN A 13 -0.07 -12.09 6.00
CA ASN A 13 -0.50 -10.93 6.78
C ASN A 13 -1.09 -9.84 5.89
N GLY A 14 -0.55 -9.65 4.68
CA GLY A 14 -1.09 -8.66 3.75
C GLY A 14 -2.45 -9.03 3.15
N GLY A 15 -2.64 -10.30 2.79
CA GLY A 15 -3.96 -10.80 2.39
C GLY A 15 -4.99 -10.68 3.51
N ALA A 16 -4.60 -10.97 4.74
CA ALA A 16 -5.47 -10.82 5.92
C ALA A 16 -5.90 -9.38 6.15
N ALA A 17 -5.00 -8.40 5.98
CA ALA A 17 -5.32 -6.98 6.13
C ALA A 17 -6.34 -6.50 5.09
N VAL A 18 -6.19 -6.90 3.82
CA VAL A 18 -7.17 -6.58 2.75
C VAL A 18 -8.53 -7.24 3.03
N SER A 19 -8.55 -8.50 3.46
CA SER A 19 -9.81 -9.17 3.84
C SER A 19 -10.48 -8.51 5.05
N ALA A 20 -9.70 -8.04 6.03
CA ALA A 20 -10.24 -7.31 7.17
C ALA A 20 -10.86 -5.96 6.74
N MET A 21 -10.22 -5.25 5.81
CA MET A 21 -10.76 -4.02 5.23
C MET A 21 -12.08 -4.27 4.49
N ASP A 22 -12.14 -5.28 3.64
CA ASP A 22 -13.35 -5.63 2.88
C ASP A 22 -14.53 -6.00 3.80
N ARG A 23 -14.23 -6.75 4.87
CA ARG A 23 -15.21 -7.06 5.90
C ARG A 23 -15.66 -5.82 6.66
N ALA A 24 -14.73 -4.94 7.05
CA ALA A 24 -15.07 -3.69 7.72
C ALA A 24 -15.93 -2.79 6.82
N PHE A 25 -15.63 -2.73 5.52
CA PHE A 25 -16.40 -1.97 4.54
C PHE A 25 -17.84 -2.50 4.43
N THR A 26 -18.00 -3.81 4.32
CA THR A 26 -19.31 -4.47 4.24
C THR A 26 -20.17 -4.19 5.47
N LEU A 27 -19.54 -4.12 6.65
CA LEU A 27 -20.23 -3.84 7.90
C LEU A 27 -20.55 -2.35 8.07
N SER A 28 -19.73 -1.46 7.51
CA SER A 28 -19.82 0.00 7.69
C SER A 28 -20.60 0.68 6.56
N THR A 29 -21.94 0.72 6.65
CA THR A 29 -22.79 1.30 5.58
C THR A 29 -23.68 2.46 6.05
N ASP A 30 -23.66 2.77 7.33
CA ASP A 30 -24.61 3.62 8.06
C ASP A 30 -23.98 4.93 8.59
N GLY A 31 -22.67 5.12 8.40
CA GLY A 31 -22.00 6.37 8.78
C GLY A 31 -21.76 6.54 10.29
N ASP A 32 -21.86 5.44 11.04
CA ASP A 32 -21.48 5.34 12.45
C ASP A 32 -19.99 5.66 12.64
N PRO A 33 -19.63 6.67 13.48
CA PRO A 33 -18.24 7.03 13.75
C PRO A 33 -17.37 5.86 14.22
N ASP A 34 -17.90 4.95 15.03
CA ASP A 34 -17.12 3.82 15.57
C ASP A 34 -16.77 2.83 14.45
N GLN A 35 -17.71 2.62 13.52
CA GLN A 35 -17.50 1.75 12.36
C GLN A 35 -16.55 2.41 11.33
N LEU A 36 -16.65 3.73 11.16
CA LEU A 36 -15.72 4.50 10.33
C LEU A 36 -14.30 4.44 10.88
N GLU A 37 -14.12 4.48 12.20
CA GLU A 37 -12.80 4.34 12.82
C GLU A 37 -12.19 2.96 12.56
N VAL A 38 -12.97 1.89 12.74
CA VAL A 38 -12.53 0.52 12.44
C VAL A 38 -12.15 0.38 10.97
N LEU A 39 -12.96 0.91 10.06
CA LEU A 39 -12.70 0.87 8.63
C LEU A 39 -11.44 1.64 8.25
N ALA A 40 -11.21 2.78 8.89
CA ALA A 40 -10.03 3.58 8.64
C ALA A 40 -8.76 2.86 9.12
N ILE A 41 -8.77 2.27 10.32
CA ILE A 41 -7.64 1.45 10.80
C ILE A 41 -7.36 0.30 9.83
N ALA A 42 -8.40 -0.42 9.41
CA ALA A 42 -8.25 -1.53 8.46
C ALA A 42 -7.68 -1.08 7.10
N ALA A 43 -8.06 0.11 6.63
CA ALA A 43 -7.52 0.69 5.40
C ALA A 43 -6.02 1.04 5.54
N HIS A 44 -5.58 1.61 6.66
CA HIS A 44 -4.16 1.88 6.94
C HIS A 44 -3.33 0.60 6.94
N ASP A 45 -3.83 -0.46 7.59
CA ASP A 45 -3.15 -1.76 7.66
C ASP A 45 -3.06 -2.42 6.28
N ALA A 46 -4.15 -2.41 5.51
CA ALA A 46 -4.19 -2.95 4.15
C ALA A 46 -3.24 -2.20 3.22
N ALA A 47 -3.23 -0.86 3.25
CA ALA A 47 -2.34 -0.05 2.42
C ALA A 47 -0.86 -0.32 2.74
N THR A 48 -0.51 -0.39 4.03
CA THR A 48 0.85 -0.70 4.49
C THR A 48 1.27 -2.11 4.07
N ALA A 49 0.37 -3.07 4.13
CA ALA A 49 0.62 -4.43 3.66
C ALA A 49 0.89 -4.48 2.16
N LEU A 50 0.03 -3.85 1.36
CA LEU A 50 0.16 -3.79 -0.10
C LEU A 50 1.49 -3.13 -0.51
N GLU A 51 1.88 -2.05 0.17
CA GLU A 51 3.18 -1.41 -0.04
C GLU A 51 4.35 -2.37 0.20
N LYS A 52 4.34 -3.13 1.30
CA LYS A 52 5.39 -4.10 1.62
C LYS A 52 5.50 -5.21 0.57
N HIS A 53 4.39 -5.55 -0.08
CA HIS A 53 4.35 -6.55 -1.17
C HIS A 53 4.66 -5.99 -2.55
N GLY A 54 4.97 -4.70 -2.65
CA GLY A 54 5.27 -4.04 -3.92
C GLY A 54 4.04 -3.83 -4.81
N LEU A 55 2.83 -4.03 -4.27
CA LEU A 55 1.55 -3.72 -4.93
C LEU A 55 1.27 -2.23 -4.78
N LEU A 56 2.13 -1.41 -5.40
CA LEU A 56 2.19 0.02 -5.15
C LEU A 56 0.94 0.78 -5.61
N GLU A 57 0.34 0.37 -6.74
CA GLU A 57 -0.88 0.98 -7.28
C GLU A 57 -2.09 0.71 -6.36
N ASP A 58 -2.25 -0.54 -5.91
CA ASP A 58 -3.29 -0.90 -4.96
C ASP A 58 -3.10 -0.16 -3.62
N ALA A 59 -1.86 -0.10 -3.13
CA ALA A 59 -1.53 0.63 -1.90
C ALA A 59 -1.91 2.12 -2.02
N LEU A 60 -1.65 2.76 -3.15
CA LEU A 60 -2.03 4.16 -3.41
C LEU A 60 -3.54 4.36 -3.35
N MET A 61 -4.32 3.47 -3.97
CA MET A 61 -5.79 3.54 -3.92
C MET A 61 -6.32 3.40 -2.49
N ILE A 62 -5.79 2.46 -1.71
CA ILE A 62 -6.23 2.26 -0.33
C ILE A 62 -5.82 3.43 0.56
N TRP A 63 -4.62 4.00 0.40
CA TRP A 63 -4.22 5.20 1.13
C TRP A 63 -5.11 6.42 0.82
N ALA A 64 -5.53 6.59 -0.44
CA ALA A 64 -6.47 7.66 -0.80
C ALA A 64 -7.85 7.47 -0.13
N TYR A 65 -8.29 6.21 0.02
CA TYR A 65 -9.49 5.89 0.76
C TYR A 65 -9.35 6.20 2.26
N ALA A 66 -8.23 5.81 2.89
CA ALA A 66 -7.93 6.11 4.29
C ALA A 66 -7.98 7.63 4.58
N ILE A 67 -7.42 8.47 3.71
CA ILE A 67 -7.51 9.94 3.79
C ILE A 67 -8.96 10.43 3.86
N THR A 68 -9.86 9.79 3.11
CA THR A 68 -11.27 10.19 3.06
C THR A 68 -11.96 9.88 4.39
N LEU A 69 -11.60 8.76 5.02
CA LEU A 69 -12.11 8.36 6.33
C LEU A 69 -11.54 9.24 7.45
N ASP A 70 -10.23 9.47 7.48
CA ASP A 70 -9.58 10.30 8.49
C ASP A 70 -10.09 11.74 8.48
N ARG A 71 -10.39 12.28 7.29
CA ARG A 71 -11.03 13.59 7.16
C ARG A 71 -12.44 13.60 7.75
N ARG A 72 -13.22 12.53 7.59
CA ARG A 72 -14.58 12.43 8.16
C ARG A 72 -14.55 12.30 9.67
N LEU A 73 -13.54 11.62 10.21
CA LEU A 73 -13.34 11.43 11.64
C LEU A 73 -12.63 12.60 12.34
N GLY A 74 -12.06 13.55 11.60
CA GLY A 74 -11.29 14.66 12.19
C GLY A 74 -9.91 14.24 12.72
N ARG A 75 -9.35 13.14 12.21
CA ARG A 75 -8.05 12.58 12.61
C ARG A 75 -6.90 13.23 11.86
N GLU A 76 -6.53 14.44 12.27
CA GLU A 76 -5.56 15.27 11.55
C GLU A 76 -4.15 14.66 11.49
N ALA A 77 -3.71 13.96 12.53
CA ALA A 77 -2.39 13.33 12.55
C ALA A 77 -2.31 12.16 11.55
N GLU A 78 -3.33 11.31 11.55
CA GLU A 78 -3.47 10.16 10.64
C GLU A 78 -3.62 10.62 9.19
N LEU A 79 -4.35 11.71 8.96
CA LEU A 79 -4.47 12.36 7.67
C LEU A 79 -3.11 12.81 7.13
N LEU A 80 -2.26 13.42 7.96
CA LEU A 80 -0.92 13.83 7.56
C LEU A 80 -0.02 12.63 7.27
N ASN A 81 -0.10 11.57 8.09
CA ASN A 81 0.64 10.33 7.87
C ASN A 81 0.25 9.66 6.55
N ALA A 82 -1.04 9.56 6.26
CA ALA A 82 -1.55 8.98 5.02
C ALA A 82 -1.10 9.79 3.78
N ARG A 83 -1.10 11.12 3.86
CA ARG A 83 -0.59 11.98 2.77
C ARG A 83 0.91 11.80 2.54
N ALA A 84 1.69 11.68 3.61
CA ALA A 84 3.12 11.40 3.50
C ALA A 84 3.39 10.03 2.85
N ALA A 85 2.59 9.02 3.20
CA ALA A 85 2.67 7.68 2.59
C ALA A 85 2.39 7.72 1.09
N ILE A 86 1.34 8.42 0.63
CA ILE A 86 1.04 8.58 -0.80
C ILE A 86 2.20 9.23 -1.54
N LEU A 87 2.78 10.32 -1.02
CA LEU A 87 3.90 10.99 -1.68
C LEU A 87 5.14 10.08 -1.82
N ALA A 88 5.41 9.27 -0.79
CA ALA A 88 6.48 8.29 -0.82
C ALA A 88 6.21 7.18 -1.85
N LEU A 89 4.98 6.69 -1.93
CA LEU A 89 4.54 5.68 -2.88
C LEU A 89 4.56 6.18 -4.32
N ASP A 90 4.09 7.39 -4.60
CA ASP A 90 4.15 8.01 -5.93
C ASP A 90 5.59 8.09 -6.43
N THR A 91 6.53 8.44 -5.54
CA THR A 91 7.95 8.46 -5.86
C THR A 91 8.48 7.06 -6.22
N LYS A 92 8.11 6.04 -5.42
CA LYS A 92 8.51 4.64 -5.66
C LYS A 92 7.91 4.10 -6.96
N PHE A 93 6.61 4.33 -7.18
CA PHE A 93 5.87 3.91 -8.36
C PHE A 93 6.46 4.52 -9.64
N ASN A 94 6.73 5.84 -9.64
CA ASN A 94 7.35 6.51 -10.78
C ASN A 94 8.77 5.99 -11.06
N ARG A 95 9.57 5.67 -10.02
CA ARG A 95 10.89 5.04 -10.21
C ARG A 95 10.77 3.64 -10.82
N ALA A 96 9.84 2.81 -10.30
CA ALA A 96 9.60 1.47 -10.82
C ALA A 96 9.15 1.51 -12.30
N LYS A 97 8.25 2.43 -12.64
CA LYS A 97 7.81 2.67 -14.01
C LYS A 97 8.96 3.11 -14.92
N LYS A 98 9.82 4.01 -14.47
CA LYS A 98 10.99 4.43 -15.27
C LYS A 98 11.93 3.26 -15.55
N ALA A 99 12.23 2.45 -14.54
CA ALA A 99 13.10 1.27 -14.68
C ALA A 99 12.52 0.21 -15.64
N SER A 100 11.19 0.05 -15.69
CA SER A 100 10.56 -0.88 -16.63
C SER A 100 10.53 -0.39 -18.08
N HIS A 101 10.79 0.89 -18.32
CA HIS A 101 10.76 1.50 -19.65
C HIS A 101 12.18 1.78 -20.22
N GLU A 102 13.26 1.47 -19.50
CA GLU A 102 14.63 1.57 -20.06
C GLU A 102 14.92 0.37 -20.98
N PRO A 103 15.05 0.56 -22.31
CA PRO A 103 15.45 -0.51 -23.21
C PRO A 103 16.97 -0.61 -23.24
N GLY A 104 17.51 -1.73 -22.75
CA GLY A 104 18.86 -2.18 -23.08
C GLY A 104 19.90 -2.02 -21.97
N PHE A 105 20.10 -3.09 -21.19
CA PHE A 105 21.46 -3.47 -20.83
C PHE A 105 21.96 -4.44 -21.92
N THR A 106 22.35 -3.91 -23.07
CA THR A 106 23.18 -4.69 -24.00
C THR A 106 24.58 -4.71 -23.42
N ALA A 107 24.96 -5.86 -22.83
CA ALA A 107 26.35 -6.12 -22.52
C ALA A 107 27.16 -5.92 -23.82
N VAL A 108 28.00 -4.89 -23.87
CA VAL A 108 28.95 -4.70 -24.95
C VAL A 108 29.91 -5.88 -24.89
N PRO A 109 29.98 -6.78 -25.89
CA PRO A 109 31.03 -7.78 -25.91
C PRO A 109 32.32 -7.03 -26.21
N THR A 110 33.19 -6.93 -25.21
CA THR A 110 34.59 -6.52 -25.39
C THR A 110 35.27 -7.57 -26.27
N GLN A 111 35.26 -7.36 -27.59
CA GLN A 111 36.21 -8.05 -28.45
C GLN A 111 37.61 -7.55 -28.10
N SER A 112 38.36 -8.41 -27.41
CA SER A 112 39.80 -8.26 -27.26
C SER A 112 40.45 -8.59 -28.59
N LYS A 113 41.40 -7.75 -28.98
CA LYS A 113 42.21 -7.84 -30.21
C LYS A 113 42.99 -9.15 -30.31
#